data_AF-A0A938UZN3-F1
#
_entry.id   AF-A0A938UZN3-F1
#
_cell.length_a   1.000
_cell.length_b   1.000
_cell.length_c   1.000
_cell.angle_alpha   90.00
_cell.angle_beta   90.00
_cell.angle_gamma   90.00
#
_symmetry.space_group_name_H-M   'P 1'
#
loop_
_entity.id
_entity.type
_entity.pdbx_description
1 polymer ?
#
loop_
_entity_poly.entity_id
_entity_poly.type
_entity_poly.pdbx_seq_one_letter_code
_entity_poly.pdbx_strand_id
1 'polypeptide(L)'
;MTRIGIGMHWLVAPLVGCLGMAADPAASQEIASRDMAARHDALDADTAVRMALETDPRLAAMELEAAAGRAEAAFGGRWENPSLAVEWEEFGLARPMWRRSELTVLLEQPIPLGEAGAAERQLAATRAARTESRRRLARVSLAVQVREAHLAALAEQERIDLLVESLAVAGQVRDAVRAAIDAGSSAPADEHLATAEYRAEELARRRAEARLAMRKEHLAAFWGAEGDCIGRLVGSLDPPGPSAPVRPSTLDPEAALALVPGAALMRERRAALELEQARRIPDLTLIGGVRGIEGFGEQAFVAGLSVPLPAWNRNRAGIEAAALQVRRAAALVRMEEREWRRQIGELEAAIHQARLDHDGIRDGVLPELEAGFKATLEAFRGGDASSLDVLDAQRRVLAVRIQMLDSAEQLLAARIRLDSLLLQSGAAIPRNDSDATAGSTPTRDAPSTAPSPEEGR
;
A
#
# COMPACT_ATOMS: atom_id res chain seq x y z
N MET A 1 0.03 -53.13 -66.00
CA MET A 1 1.33 -52.43 -66.14
C MET A 1 1.01 -50.97 -65.87
N THR A 2 1.38 -50.31 -64.78
CA THR A 2 2.66 -50.30 -64.06
C THR A 2 2.39 -49.93 -62.58
N ARG A 3 3.03 -50.65 -61.64
CA ARG A 3 3.02 -50.40 -60.19
C ARG A 3 4.17 -49.46 -59.84
N ILE A 4 3.92 -48.32 -59.18
CA ILE A 4 4.80 -47.56 -58.27
C ILE A 4 3.83 -46.66 -57.45
N GLY A 5 3.71 -46.60 -56.12
CA GLY A 5 4.63 -46.92 -55.04
C GLY A 5 5.08 -45.63 -54.33
N ILE A 6 4.22 -44.99 -53.52
CA ILE A 6 4.64 -43.94 -52.56
C ILE A 6 3.90 -44.17 -51.24
N GLY A 7 4.65 -44.63 -50.24
CA GLY A 7 4.18 -44.78 -48.87
C GLY A 7 4.29 -43.45 -48.12
N MET A 8 3.21 -43.08 -47.43
CA MET A 8 3.21 -41.96 -46.47
C MET A 8 3.25 -42.56 -45.07
N HIS A 9 4.47 -42.68 -44.51
CA HIS A 9 4.65 -43.03 -43.11
C HIS A 9 4.22 -41.84 -42.24
N TRP A 10 3.19 -42.05 -41.43
CA TRP A 10 2.86 -41.17 -40.31
C TRP A 10 3.86 -41.42 -39.19
N LEU A 11 4.82 -40.50 -39.00
CA LEU A 11 5.68 -40.45 -37.83
C LEU A 11 4.98 -39.63 -36.75
N VAL A 12 4.22 -40.33 -35.90
CA VAL A 12 3.78 -39.83 -34.60
C VAL A 12 4.99 -39.95 -33.66
N ALA A 13 5.53 -38.81 -33.22
CA ALA A 13 6.50 -38.76 -32.14
C ALA A 13 5.87 -38.01 -30.94
N PRO A 14 5.70 -38.65 -29.78
CA PRO A 14 5.42 -37.96 -28.54
C PRO A 14 6.76 -37.62 -27.86
N LEU A 15 6.99 -36.34 -27.56
CA LEU A 15 8.13 -35.91 -26.75
C LEU A 15 7.58 -35.36 -25.42
N VAL A 16 7.63 -36.23 -24.40
CA VAL A 16 8.16 -36.03 -23.05
C VAL A 16 8.16 -34.55 -22.61
N GLY A 17 7.34 -34.13 -21.65
CA GLY A 17 7.47 -34.54 -20.25
C GLY A 17 8.19 -33.44 -19.46
N CYS A 18 7.52 -32.29 -19.28
CA CYS A 18 7.89 -31.31 -18.27
C CYS A 18 7.00 -31.56 -17.06
N LEU A 19 7.50 -32.38 -16.13
CA LEU A 19 7.01 -32.45 -14.76
C LEU A 19 7.40 -31.13 -14.09
N GLY A 20 6.60 -30.08 -14.31
CA GLY A 20 6.67 -28.89 -13.48
C GLY A 20 6.18 -29.29 -12.10
N MET A 21 7.07 -29.29 -11.11
CA MET A 21 6.67 -29.19 -9.71
C MET A 21 5.85 -27.91 -9.58
N ALA A 22 4.53 -28.02 -9.75
CA ALA A 22 3.61 -27.04 -9.20
C ALA A 22 3.84 -27.11 -7.70
N ALA A 23 4.47 -26.08 -7.15
CA ALA A 23 4.46 -25.86 -5.70
C ALA A 23 3.00 -25.89 -5.27
N ASP A 24 2.64 -26.91 -4.49
CA ASP A 24 1.27 -27.13 -4.05
C ASP A 24 0.81 -25.88 -3.27
N PRO A 25 -0.16 -25.09 -3.78
CA PRO A 25 -0.60 -23.87 -3.12
C PRO A 25 -1.18 -24.16 -1.73
N ALA A 26 -1.65 -25.40 -1.50
CA ALA A 26 -2.15 -25.86 -0.22
C ALA A 26 -1.04 -25.93 0.85
N ALA A 27 0.16 -26.39 0.48
CA ALA A 27 1.29 -26.48 1.42
C ALA A 27 1.83 -25.09 1.81
N SER A 28 1.80 -24.13 0.89
CA SER A 28 2.15 -22.73 1.18
C SER A 28 1.10 -22.02 2.05
N GLN A 29 -0.19 -22.34 1.88
CA GLN A 29 -1.27 -21.86 2.76
C GLN A 29 -1.19 -22.46 4.16
N GLU A 30 -0.76 -23.72 4.30
CA GLU A 30 -0.60 -24.38 5.60
C GLU A 30 0.59 -23.83 6.42
N ILE A 31 1.69 -23.45 5.77
CA ILE A 31 2.85 -22.84 6.45
C ILE A 31 2.53 -21.39 6.83
N ALA A 32 1.90 -20.62 5.94
CA ALA A 32 1.50 -19.23 6.20
C ALA A 32 0.46 -19.14 7.33
N SER A 33 -0.50 -20.08 7.41
CA SER A 33 -1.48 -20.11 8.50
C SER A 33 -0.88 -20.48 9.86
N ARG A 34 0.27 -21.18 9.89
CA ARG A 34 0.92 -21.63 11.13
C ARG A 34 1.80 -20.55 11.77
N ASP A 35 2.46 -19.71 10.98
CA ASP A 35 3.13 -18.49 11.47
C ASP A 35 2.10 -17.39 11.84
N MET A 36 0.92 -17.37 11.20
CA MET A 36 -0.17 -16.42 11.49
C MET A 36 -0.70 -16.50 12.93
N ALA A 37 -0.62 -17.68 13.53
CA ALA A 37 -1.09 -17.98 14.89
C ALA A 37 0.05 -17.93 15.92
N ALA A 38 1.27 -17.61 15.50
CA ALA A 38 2.39 -17.45 16.41
C ALA A 38 2.12 -16.22 17.28
N ARG A 39 2.07 -16.42 18.60
CA ARG A 39 2.02 -15.32 19.55
C ARG A 39 3.32 -14.53 19.44
N HIS A 40 3.21 -13.23 19.20
CA HIS A 40 4.33 -12.30 19.19
C HIS A 40 4.44 -11.67 20.57
N ASP A 41 5.38 -12.13 21.39
CA ASP A 41 5.61 -11.59 22.73
C ASP A 41 5.93 -10.10 22.71
N ALA A 42 6.64 -9.66 21.67
CA ALA A 42 6.94 -8.26 21.38
C ALA A 42 6.72 -7.94 19.90
N LEU A 43 6.00 -6.87 19.59
CA LEU A 43 5.68 -6.47 18.20
C LEU A 43 6.04 -5.00 17.94
N ASP A 44 7.01 -4.79 17.05
CA ASP A 44 7.34 -3.47 16.50
C ASP A 44 6.54 -3.16 15.22
N ALA A 45 6.53 -1.88 14.83
CA ALA A 45 5.75 -1.40 13.69
C ALA A 45 6.22 -1.99 12.36
N ASP A 46 7.53 -2.21 12.16
CA ASP A 46 8.07 -2.70 10.88
C ASP A 46 7.76 -4.18 10.65
N THR A 47 7.76 -4.97 11.73
CA THR A 47 7.32 -6.36 11.71
C THR A 47 5.83 -6.46 11.41
N ALA A 48 5.00 -5.62 12.04
CA ALA A 48 3.57 -5.56 11.74
C ALA A 48 3.31 -5.19 10.26
N VAL A 49 4.06 -4.22 9.70
CA VAL A 49 3.99 -3.84 8.29
C VAL A 49 4.37 -4.99 7.37
N ARG A 50 5.47 -5.70 7.68
CA ARG A 50 5.92 -6.86 6.90
C ARG A 50 4.85 -7.94 6.86
N MET A 51 4.30 -8.31 8.01
CA MET A 51 3.22 -9.30 8.11
C MET A 51 2.04 -8.90 7.22
N ALA A 52 1.51 -7.68 7.39
CA ALA A 52 0.40 -7.19 6.59
C ALA A 52 0.69 -7.19 5.07
N LEU A 53 1.88 -6.75 4.66
CA LEU A 53 2.25 -6.72 3.23
C LEU A 53 2.38 -8.11 2.60
N GLU A 54 2.71 -9.13 3.39
CA GLU A 54 2.86 -10.52 2.93
C GLU A 54 1.52 -11.26 2.87
N THR A 55 0.56 -10.91 3.74
CA THR A 55 -0.70 -11.63 3.89
C THR A 55 -1.91 -10.95 3.25
N ASP A 56 -1.86 -9.66 2.94
CA ASP A 56 -3.02 -8.92 2.43
C ASP A 56 -3.53 -9.50 1.09
N PRO A 57 -4.75 -10.04 1.02
CA PRO A 57 -5.28 -10.68 -0.17
C PRO A 57 -5.58 -9.68 -1.31
N ARG A 58 -5.80 -8.40 -0.99
CA ARG A 58 -5.97 -7.35 -2.01
C ARG A 58 -4.66 -7.12 -2.73
N LEU A 59 -3.52 -7.13 -2.04
CA LEU A 59 -2.21 -7.03 -2.68
C LEU A 59 -1.91 -8.23 -3.58
N ALA A 60 -2.27 -9.44 -3.15
CA ALA A 60 -2.18 -10.63 -3.99
C ALA A 60 -3.04 -10.52 -5.26
N ALA A 61 -4.29 -10.07 -5.14
CA ALA A 61 -5.16 -9.82 -6.29
C ALA A 61 -4.60 -8.76 -7.24
N MET A 62 -4.02 -7.67 -6.71
CA MET A 62 -3.38 -6.63 -7.52
C MET A 62 -2.11 -7.11 -8.22
N GLU A 63 -1.36 -8.05 -7.65
CA GLU A 63 -0.23 -8.69 -8.34
C GLU A 63 -0.71 -9.51 -9.53
N LEU A 64 -1.79 -10.29 -9.37
CA LEU A 64 -2.39 -11.05 -10.47
C LEU A 64 -2.94 -10.12 -11.56
N GLU A 65 -3.57 -9.01 -11.19
CA GLU A 65 -4.02 -7.98 -12.14
C GLU A 65 -2.83 -7.35 -12.89
N ALA A 66 -1.74 -7.05 -12.19
CA ALA A 66 -0.51 -6.53 -12.81
C ALA A 66 0.13 -7.57 -13.77
N ALA A 67 0.14 -8.85 -13.38
CA ALA A 67 0.64 -9.94 -14.22
C ALA A 67 -0.22 -10.12 -15.49
N ALA A 68 -1.55 -10.07 -15.35
CA ALA A 68 -2.48 -10.10 -16.48
C ALA A 68 -2.26 -8.91 -17.43
N GLY A 69 -2.12 -7.69 -16.88
CA GLY A 69 -1.81 -6.50 -17.68
C GLY A 69 -0.47 -6.59 -18.41
N ARG A 70 0.57 -7.17 -17.79
CA ARG A 70 1.85 -7.44 -18.46
C ARG A 70 1.70 -8.44 -19.61
N ALA A 71 0.88 -9.48 -19.43
CA ALA A 71 0.57 -10.44 -20.48
C ALA A 71 -0.17 -9.75 -21.64
N GLU A 72 -1.23 -9.00 -21.37
CA GLU A 72 -1.96 -8.22 -22.38
C GLU A 72 -1.02 -7.27 -23.15
N ALA A 73 -0.10 -6.59 -22.46
CA ALA A 73 0.90 -5.74 -23.10
C ALA A 73 1.87 -6.51 -24.02
N ALA A 74 2.24 -7.75 -23.66
CA ALA A 74 3.14 -8.59 -24.45
C ALA A 74 2.47 -9.17 -25.72
N PHE A 75 1.16 -9.36 -25.70
CA PHE A 75 0.37 -9.88 -26.82
C PHE A 75 -0.41 -8.81 -27.59
N GLY A 76 -0.43 -7.56 -27.10
CA GLY A 76 -1.08 -6.44 -27.76
C GLY A 76 -0.55 -6.22 -29.17
N GLY A 77 -1.42 -5.77 -30.08
CA GLY A 77 -1.07 -5.38 -31.45
C GLY A 77 -0.35 -6.44 -32.29
N ARG A 78 -0.52 -7.73 -31.95
CA ARG A 78 -0.19 -8.85 -32.84
C ARG A 78 -1.16 -8.87 -34.01
N TRP A 79 -0.75 -9.52 -35.10
CA TRP A 79 -1.64 -9.74 -36.23
C TRP A 79 -2.84 -10.57 -35.80
N GLU A 80 -3.99 -10.24 -36.37
CA GLU A 80 -5.17 -11.07 -36.23
C GLU A 80 -4.91 -12.45 -36.83
N ASN A 81 -5.50 -13.47 -36.21
CA ASN A 81 -5.40 -14.83 -36.73
C ASN A 81 -6.09 -14.88 -38.10
N PRO A 82 -5.54 -15.65 -39.06
CA PRO A 82 -6.22 -15.84 -40.34
C PRO A 82 -7.56 -16.56 -40.14
N SER A 83 -8.55 -16.22 -40.97
CA SER A 83 -9.82 -16.94 -41.06
C SER A 83 -9.81 -17.92 -42.24
N LEU A 84 -10.32 -19.12 -41.99
CA LEU A 84 -10.63 -20.10 -43.05
C LEU A 84 -12.11 -19.95 -43.40
N ALA A 85 -12.38 -19.51 -44.62
CA ALA A 85 -13.72 -19.48 -45.18
C ALA A 85 -13.91 -20.65 -46.14
N VAL A 86 -15.01 -21.38 -45.99
CA VAL A 86 -15.40 -22.46 -46.89
C VAL A 86 -16.75 -22.10 -47.46
N GLU A 87 -16.77 -21.88 -48.77
CA GLU A 87 -17.95 -21.50 -49.52
C GLU A 87 -18.36 -22.69 -50.40
N TRP A 88 -19.65 -23.02 -50.36
CA TRP A 88 -20.24 -24.00 -51.27
C TRP A 88 -21.25 -23.26 -52.12
N GLU A 89 -21.15 -23.38 -53.44
CA GLU A 89 -22.00 -22.64 -54.39
C GLU A 89 -22.72 -23.60 -55.35
N GLU A 90 -23.69 -23.08 -56.09
CA GLU A 90 -24.52 -23.79 -57.09
C GLU A 90 -25.46 -24.91 -56.58
N PHE A 91 -25.84 -24.93 -55.31
CA PHE A 91 -26.85 -25.86 -54.77
C PHE A 91 -28.25 -25.22 -54.63
N GLY A 92 -29.35 -25.97 -54.87
CA GLY A 92 -30.72 -25.46 -54.64
C GLY A 92 -31.87 -26.37 -55.11
N LEU A 93 -33.12 -25.99 -54.84
CA LEU A 93 -34.34 -26.78 -55.19
C LEU A 93 -34.46 -27.12 -56.69
N ALA A 94 -33.89 -26.31 -57.58
CA ALA A 94 -33.86 -26.53 -59.03
C ALA A 94 -32.57 -27.20 -59.54
N ARG A 95 -31.56 -27.41 -58.67
CA ARG A 95 -30.26 -27.99 -59.01
C ARG A 95 -29.79 -28.93 -57.88
N PRO A 96 -29.90 -30.26 -58.05
CA PRO A 96 -29.52 -31.22 -57.02
C PRO A 96 -28.05 -31.07 -56.61
N MET A 97 -27.73 -31.23 -55.30
CA MET A 97 -26.43 -30.96 -54.66
C MET A 97 -25.20 -31.71 -55.25
N TRP A 98 -25.39 -32.58 -56.23
CA TRP A 98 -24.42 -33.54 -56.77
C TRP A 98 -24.13 -33.31 -58.25
N ARG A 99 -24.66 -32.23 -58.84
CA ARG A 99 -24.38 -31.81 -60.21
C ARG A 99 -23.89 -30.36 -60.21
N ARG A 100 -22.61 -30.15 -60.58
CA ARG A 100 -21.94 -28.84 -60.67
C ARG A 100 -21.85 -28.09 -59.34
N SER A 101 -21.47 -28.77 -58.27
CA SER A 101 -21.18 -28.05 -57.03
C SER A 101 -19.81 -27.39 -57.12
N GLU A 102 -19.69 -26.13 -56.69
CA GLU A 102 -18.39 -25.45 -56.60
C GLU A 102 -18.02 -25.31 -55.13
N LEU A 103 -16.89 -25.91 -54.75
CA LEU A 103 -16.33 -25.77 -53.41
C LEU A 103 -15.16 -24.80 -53.46
N THR A 104 -15.26 -23.69 -52.74
CA THR A 104 -14.17 -22.72 -52.58
C THR A 104 -13.68 -22.74 -51.14
N VAL A 105 -12.37 -22.90 -50.97
CA VAL A 105 -11.69 -22.79 -49.67
C VAL A 105 -10.76 -21.59 -49.72
N LEU A 106 -11.03 -20.58 -48.89
CA LEU A 106 -10.33 -19.32 -48.81
C LEU A 106 -9.63 -19.19 -47.45
N LEU A 107 -8.40 -18.68 -47.47
CA LEU A 107 -7.70 -18.18 -46.30
C LEU A 107 -7.68 -16.66 -46.40
N GLU A 108 -8.18 -16.00 -45.38
CA GLU A 108 -8.19 -14.54 -45.28
C GLU A 108 -7.24 -14.12 -44.16
N GLN A 109 -6.32 -13.20 -44.46
CA GLN A 109 -5.39 -12.64 -43.49
C GLN A 109 -5.56 -11.12 -43.46
N PRO A 110 -6.07 -10.56 -42.36
CA PRO A 110 -6.02 -9.12 -42.11
C PRO A 110 -4.57 -8.69 -41.93
N ILE A 111 -4.16 -7.66 -42.66
CA ILE A 111 -2.85 -7.02 -42.57
C ILE A 111 -3.08 -5.58 -42.15
N PRO A 112 -2.58 -5.17 -40.97
CA PRO A 112 -2.69 -3.79 -40.55
C PRO A 112 -1.84 -2.89 -41.46
N LEU A 113 -2.47 -1.93 -42.14
CA LEU A 113 -1.79 -0.98 -43.04
C LEU A 113 -1.22 0.23 -42.30
N GLY A 114 -1.76 0.54 -41.12
CA GLY A 114 -1.41 1.71 -40.33
C GLY A 114 -0.66 1.37 -39.04
N GLU A 115 -0.53 2.37 -38.18
CA GLU A 115 0.12 2.24 -36.87
C GLU A 115 -0.81 1.65 -35.80
N ALA A 116 -2.01 1.17 -36.17
CA ALA A 116 -3.03 0.72 -35.22
C ALA A 116 -2.49 -0.37 -34.27
N GLY A 117 -1.80 -1.39 -34.79
CA GLY A 117 -1.18 -2.42 -33.96
C GLY A 117 -0.06 -1.87 -33.04
N ALA A 118 0.72 -0.88 -33.49
CA ALA A 118 1.72 -0.23 -32.63
C ALA A 118 1.07 0.60 -31.51
N ALA A 119 0.00 1.34 -31.83
CA ALA A 119 -0.77 2.12 -30.88
C ALA A 119 -1.53 1.23 -29.87
N GLU A 120 -2.03 0.07 -30.28
CA GLU A 120 -2.62 -0.92 -29.37
C GLU A 120 -1.60 -1.49 -28.39
N ARG A 121 -0.40 -1.81 -28.86
CA ARG A 121 0.72 -2.21 -27.97
C ARG A 121 1.05 -1.12 -26.96
N GLN A 122 1.13 0.13 -27.41
CA GLN A 122 1.43 1.26 -26.53
C GLN A 122 0.33 1.50 -25.50
N LEU A 123 -0.94 1.37 -25.88
CA LEU A 123 -2.06 1.46 -24.96
C LEU A 123 -2.03 0.32 -23.93
N ALA A 124 -1.78 -0.91 -24.35
CA ALA A 124 -1.67 -2.05 -23.44
C ALA A 124 -0.50 -1.89 -22.46
N ALA A 125 0.66 -1.43 -22.93
CA ALA A 125 1.83 -1.14 -22.08
C ALA A 125 1.55 -0.03 -21.06
N THR A 126 0.88 1.06 -21.45
CA THR A 126 0.53 2.15 -20.53
C THR A 126 -0.53 1.75 -19.51
N ARG A 127 -1.50 0.89 -19.87
CA ARG A 127 -2.43 0.26 -18.92
C ARG A 127 -1.69 -0.59 -17.89
N ALA A 128 -0.79 -1.47 -18.34
CA ALA A 128 0.02 -2.30 -17.44
C ALA A 128 0.85 -1.45 -16.47
N ALA A 129 1.50 -0.39 -16.97
CA ALA A 129 2.27 0.55 -16.14
C ALA A 129 1.40 1.27 -15.10
N ARG A 130 0.13 1.60 -15.44
CA ARG A 130 -0.82 2.20 -14.51
C ARG A 130 -1.24 1.22 -13.41
N THR A 131 -1.58 -0.02 -13.76
CA THR A 131 -1.93 -1.07 -12.78
C THR A 131 -0.78 -1.30 -11.80
N GLU A 132 0.45 -1.41 -12.30
CA GLU A 132 1.64 -1.57 -11.47
C GLU A 132 1.87 -0.37 -10.54
N SER A 133 1.62 0.85 -11.02
CA SER A 133 1.71 2.06 -10.19
C SER A 133 0.66 2.08 -9.07
N ARG A 134 -0.57 1.64 -9.36
CA ARG A 134 -1.63 1.49 -8.34
C ARG A 134 -1.25 0.46 -7.29
N ARG A 135 -0.63 -0.66 -7.68
CA ARG A 135 -0.13 -1.71 -6.78
C ARG A 135 0.93 -1.17 -5.83
N ARG A 136 1.91 -0.42 -6.35
CA ARG A 136 2.94 0.24 -5.50
C ARG A 136 2.31 1.22 -4.51
N LEU A 137 1.36 2.04 -4.95
CA LEU A 137 0.66 2.97 -4.05
C LEU A 137 -0.12 2.24 -2.95
N ALA A 138 -0.81 1.14 -3.30
CA ALA A 138 -1.56 0.33 -2.34
C ALA A 138 -0.64 -0.25 -1.26
N ARG A 139 0.56 -0.71 -1.61
CA ARG A 139 1.57 -1.19 -0.64
C ARG A 139 1.97 -0.11 0.35
N VAL A 140 2.26 1.11 -0.13
CA VAL A 140 2.61 2.23 0.75
C VAL A 140 1.43 2.61 1.64
N SER A 141 0.21 2.69 1.07
CA SER A 141 -0.99 3.00 1.84
C SER A 141 -1.26 1.97 2.95
N LEU A 142 -1.08 0.67 2.67
CA LEU A 142 -1.22 -0.38 3.67
C LEU A 142 -0.19 -0.23 4.78
N ALA A 143 1.08 0.00 4.43
CA ALA A 143 2.15 0.20 5.42
C ALA A 143 1.85 1.38 6.37
N VAL A 144 1.29 2.47 5.84
CA VAL A 144 0.87 3.65 6.65
C VAL A 144 -0.26 3.30 7.60
N GLN A 145 -1.31 2.64 7.09
CA GLN A 145 -2.47 2.25 7.90
C GLN A 145 -2.06 1.32 9.06
N VAL A 146 -1.15 0.39 8.80
CA VAL A 146 -0.62 -0.52 9.83
C VAL A 146 0.23 0.22 10.85
N ARG A 147 1.10 1.15 10.42
CA ARG A 147 1.90 1.98 11.34
C ARG A 147 1.04 2.87 12.23
N GLU A 148 -0.03 3.47 11.69
CA GLU A 148 -0.99 4.25 12.48
C GLU A 148 -1.75 3.38 13.48
N ALA A 149 -2.18 2.18 13.07
CA ALA A 149 -2.84 1.24 13.97
C ALA A 149 -1.91 0.76 15.09
N HIS A 150 -0.64 0.50 14.78
CA HIS A 150 0.39 0.16 15.76
C HIS A 150 0.63 1.31 16.73
N LEU A 151 0.83 2.53 16.23
CA LEU A 151 1.03 3.73 17.05
C LEU A 151 -0.15 3.97 18.02
N ALA A 152 -1.39 3.87 17.52
CA ALA A 152 -2.58 4.05 18.36
C ALA A 152 -2.73 2.96 19.43
N ALA A 153 -2.29 1.74 19.14
CA ALA A 153 -2.27 0.66 20.13
C ALA A 153 -1.15 0.87 21.15
N LEU A 154 0.03 1.34 20.73
CA LEU A 154 1.15 1.67 21.60
C LEU A 154 0.80 2.83 22.54
N ALA A 155 0.13 3.87 22.05
CA ALA A 155 -0.35 4.99 22.87
C ALA A 155 -1.35 4.53 23.96
N GLU A 156 -2.28 3.63 23.65
CA GLU A 156 -3.18 3.08 24.68
C GLU A 156 -2.43 2.18 25.70
N GLN A 157 -1.36 1.49 25.29
CA GLN A 157 -0.50 0.74 26.22
C GLN A 157 0.19 1.68 27.22
N GLU A 158 0.83 2.75 26.76
CA GLU A 158 1.48 3.75 27.62
C GLU A 158 0.46 4.49 28.51
N ARG A 159 -0.75 4.72 27.99
CA ARG A 159 -1.86 5.29 28.78
C ARG A 159 -2.26 4.39 29.94
N ILE A 160 -2.25 3.06 29.76
CA ILE A 160 -2.50 2.12 30.86
C ILE A 160 -1.40 2.22 31.90
N ASP A 161 -0.13 2.34 31.49
CA ASP A 161 1.00 2.46 32.42
C ASP A 161 0.87 3.73 33.29
N LEU A 162 0.51 4.87 32.69
CA LEU A 162 0.19 6.11 33.43
C LEU A 162 -0.98 5.95 34.42
N LEU A 163 -2.04 5.23 34.02
CA LEU A 163 -3.19 4.97 34.87
C LEU A 163 -2.87 4.00 36.02
N VAL A 164 -1.97 3.04 35.80
CA VAL A 164 -1.48 2.12 36.83
C VAL A 164 -0.65 2.87 37.87
N GLU A 165 0.24 3.78 37.43
CA GLU A 165 0.99 4.66 38.33
C GLU A 165 0.05 5.53 39.18
N SER A 166 -0.95 6.16 38.56
CA SER A 166 -1.94 6.98 39.27
C SER A 166 -2.73 6.14 40.29
N LEU A 167 -3.23 4.97 39.86
CA LEU A 167 -4.00 4.10 40.74
C LEU A 167 -3.22 3.66 41.98
N ALA A 168 -1.91 3.42 41.84
CA ALA A 168 -1.04 3.10 42.97
C ALA A 168 -0.96 4.25 43.98
N VAL A 169 -0.83 5.50 43.52
CA VAL A 169 -0.83 6.69 44.38
C VAL A 169 -2.20 6.91 45.04
N ALA A 170 -3.30 6.79 44.29
CA ALA A 170 -4.65 6.92 44.84
C ALA A 170 -4.94 5.86 45.91
N GLY A 171 -4.41 4.63 45.74
CA GLY A 171 -4.45 3.57 46.74
C GLY A 171 -3.73 3.95 48.03
N GLN A 172 -2.51 4.51 47.92
CA GLN A 172 -1.73 4.98 49.07
C GLN A 172 -2.45 6.11 49.83
N VAL A 173 -3.05 7.07 49.11
CA VAL A 173 -3.81 8.18 49.73
C VAL A 173 -5.03 7.65 50.47
N ARG A 174 -5.80 6.74 49.86
CA ARG A 174 -6.96 6.10 50.51
C ARG A 174 -6.56 5.39 51.81
N ASP A 175 -5.46 4.64 51.79
CA ASP A 175 -4.99 3.91 52.96
C ASP A 175 -4.47 4.86 54.05
N ALA A 176 -3.84 5.98 53.68
CA ALA A 176 -3.42 7.03 54.61
C ALA A 176 -4.61 7.76 55.25
N VAL A 177 -5.66 8.07 54.49
CA VAL A 177 -6.91 8.65 55.03
C VAL A 177 -7.54 7.74 56.07
N ARG A 178 -7.56 6.43 55.81
CA ARG A 178 -8.09 5.45 56.76
C ARG A 178 -7.32 5.46 58.09
N ALA A 179 -6.00 5.47 58.01
CA ALA A 179 -5.15 5.57 59.20
C ALA A 179 -5.37 6.90 59.97
N ALA A 180 -5.58 8.01 59.25
CA ALA A 180 -5.86 9.31 59.87
C ALA A 180 -7.22 9.35 60.57
N ILE A 181 -8.24 8.66 60.04
CA ILE A 181 -9.55 8.50 60.68
C ILE A 181 -9.44 7.64 61.95
N ASP A 182 -8.70 6.53 61.90
CA ASP A 182 -8.46 5.67 63.06
C ASP A 182 -7.73 6.42 64.18
N ALA A 183 -6.87 7.38 63.82
CA ALA A 183 -6.19 8.30 64.73
C ALA A 183 -7.03 9.52 65.14
N GLY A 184 -8.29 9.64 64.66
CA GLY A 184 -9.21 10.73 64.99
C GLY A 184 -8.87 12.09 64.37
N SER A 185 -8.02 12.13 63.35
CA SER A 185 -7.46 13.36 62.75
C SER A 185 -8.07 13.72 61.38
N SER A 186 -9.03 12.95 60.86
CA SER A 186 -9.73 13.18 59.59
C SER A 186 -11.20 12.78 59.68
N ALA A 187 -12.05 13.30 58.79
CA ALA A 187 -13.48 13.08 58.81
C ALA A 187 -13.86 11.77 58.07
N PRO A 188 -14.90 11.03 58.51
CA PRO A 188 -15.38 9.84 57.79
C PRO A 188 -15.79 10.10 56.31
N ALA A 189 -16.15 11.34 55.98
CA ALA A 189 -16.43 11.74 54.61
C ALA A 189 -15.21 11.63 53.68
N ASP A 190 -14.00 11.83 54.21
CA ASP A 190 -12.75 11.79 53.44
C ASP A 190 -12.47 10.36 52.93
N GLU A 191 -12.84 9.32 53.71
CA GLU A 191 -12.72 7.91 53.28
C GLU A 191 -13.60 7.62 52.06
N HIS A 192 -14.84 8.13 52.08
CA HIS A 192 -15.77 7.96 50.95
C HIS A 192 -15.24 8.65 49.68
N LEU A 193 -14.69 9.85 49.81
CA LEU A 193 -14.14 10.59 48.67
C LEU A 193 -12.87 9.92 48.11
N ALA A 194 -11.92 9.52 48.97
CA ALA A 194 -10.72 8.80 48.53
C ALA A 194 -11.05 7.44 47.90
N THR A 195 -12.05 6.74 48.45
CA THR A 195 -12.53 5.48 47.85
C THR A 195 -13.20 5.72 46.50
N ALA A 196 -14.00 6.78 46.35
CA ALA A 196 -14.61 7.12 45.07
C ALA A 196 -13.56 7.41 44.00
N GLU A 197 -12.50 8.14 44.33
CA GLU A 197 -11.40 8.46 43.41
C GLU A 197 -10.66 7.20 42.96
N TYR A 198 -10.24 6.35 43.90
CA TYR A 198 -9.61 5.06 43.59
C TYR A 198 -10.47 4.20 42.65
N ARG A 199 -11.80 4.17 42.89
CA ARG A 199 -12.73 3.41 42.04
C ARG A 199 -12.90 4.03 40.66
N ALA A 200 -12.85 5.35 40.54
CA ALA A 200 -12.91 6.05 39.26
C ALA A 200 -11.66 5.78 38.42
N GLU A 201 -10.47 5.81 39.01
CA GLU A 201 -9.21 5.47 38.32
C GLU A 201 -9.15 3.99 37.91
N GLU A 202 -9.60 3.07 38.77
CA GLU A 202 -9.70 1.64 38.44
C GLU A 202 -10.65 1.41 37.25
N LEU A 203 -11.76 2.15 37.17
CA LEU A 203 -12.66 2.12 36.03
C LEU A 203 -11.99 2.71 34.77
N ALA A 204 -11.22 3.78 34.90
CA ALA A 204 -10.47 4.38 33.79
C ALA A 204 -9.42 3.41 33.22
N ARG A 205 -8.69 2.70 34.09
CA ARG A 205 -7.72 1.65 33.72
C ARG A 205 -8.39 0.52 32.95
N ARG A 206 -9.50 -0.03 33.46
CA ARG A 206 -10.27 -1.10 32.77
C ARG A 206 -10.80 -0.65 31.40
N ARG A 207 -11.22 0.61 31.27
CA ARG A 207 -11.64 1.17 29.99
C ARG A 207 -10.48 1.28 29.00
N ALA A 208 -9.28 1.64 29.48
CA ALA A 208 -8.09 1.68 28.65
C ALA A 208 -7.65 0.27 28.22
N GLU A 209 -7.72 -0.74 29.10
CA GLU A 209 -7.48 -2.14 28.74
C GLU A 209 -8.43 -2.64 27.65
N ALA A 210 -9.73 -2.33 27.78
CA ALA A 210 -10.72 -2.68 26.76
C ALA A 210 -10.44 -1.97 25.42
N ARG A 211 -10.01 -0.70 25.44
CA ARG A 211 -9.58 0.01 24.22
C ARG A 211 -8.33 -0.60 23.62
N LEU A 212 -7.32 -0.96 24.42
CA LEU A 212 -6.12 -1.62 23.93
C LEU A 212 -6.46 -2.95 23.25
N ALA A 213 -7.35 -3.76 23.84
CA ALA A 213 -7.82 -5.00 23.22
C ALA A 213 -8.48 -4.72 21.85
N MET A 214 -9.34 -3.70 21.74
CA MET A 214 -9.92 -3.29 20.46
C MET A 214 -8.87 -2.81 19.45
N ARG A 215 -7.84 -2.07 19.89
CA ARG A 215 -6.75 -1.59 19.02
C ARG A 215 -5.91 -2.75 18.50
N LYS A 216 -5.62 -3.75 19.36
CA LYS A 216 -4.92 -4.98 18.96
C LYS A 216 -5.73 -5.80 17.97
N GLU A 217 -7.04 -5.92 18.18
CA GLU A 217 -7.93 -6.59 17.22
C GLU A 217 -7.89 -5.90 15.85
N HIS A 218 -8.02 -4.57 15.81
CA HIS A 218 -7.93 -3.80 14.58
C HIS A 218 -6.56 -3.95 13.88
N LEU A 219 -5.47 -4.00 14.66
CA LEU A 219 -4.13 -4.20 14.14
C LEU A 219 -3.94 -5.63 13.57
N ALA A 220 -4.37 -6.66 14.31
CA ALA A 220 -4.26 -8.06 13.90
C ALA A 220 -5.07 -8.37 12.63
N ALA A 221 -6.19 -7.66 12.44
CA ALA A 221 -7.04 -7.81 11.26
C ALA A 221 -6.31 -7.51 9.93
N PHE A 222 -5.21 -6.73 9.93
CA PHE A 222 -4.42 -6.47 8.71
C PHE A 222 -3.73 -7.72 8.16
N TRP A 223 -3.49 -8.74 9.00
CA TRP A 223 -2.95 -10.04 8.59
C TRP A 223 -3.90 -11.19 8.93
N GLY A 224 -5.17 -10.91 9.23
CA GLY A 224 -6.19 -11.93 9.44
C GLY A 224 -6.00 -12.77 10.72
N ALA A 225 -5.30 -12.24 11.72
CA ALA A 225 -5.20 -12.85 13.05
C ALA A 225 -6.16 -12.16 14.04
N GLU A 226 -6.30 -12.77 15.22
CA GLU A 226 -7.02 -12.22 16.36
C GLU A 226 -6.07 -11.40 17.25
N GLY A 227 -6.60 -10.41 17.99
CA GLY A 227 -5.80 -9.51 18.83
C GLY A 227 -4.96 -10.22 19.91
N ASP A 228 -5.37 -11.42 20.34
CA ASP A 228 -4.68 -12.25 21.33
C ASP A 228 -3.31 -12.78 20.85
N CYS A 229 -2.99 -12.68 19.56
CA CYS A 229 -1.67 -13.00 19.04
C CYS A 229 -0.63 -11.89 19.32
N ILE A 230 -1.07 -10.71 19.76
CA ILE A 230 -0.22 -9.53 19.98
C ILE A 230 0.07 -9.37 21.47
N GLY A 231 1.33 -9.61 21.86
CA GLY A 231 1.89 -9.35 23.19
C GLY A 231 2.14 -7.87 23.45
N ARG A 232 3.34 -7.51 23.91
CA ARG A 232 3.71 -6.11 24.19
C ARG A 232 4.06 -5.39 22.88
N LEU A 233 3.56 -4.17 22.72
CA LEU A 233 3.95 -3.32 21.59
C LEU A 233 5.26 -2.61 21.91
N VAL A 234 6.16 -2.56 20.93
CA VAL A 234 7.49 -1.95 21.06
C VAL A 234 7.62 -0.77 20.11
N GLY A 235 8.10 0.35 20.64
CA GLY A 235 8.34 1.59 19.90
C GLY A 235 8.62 2.73 20.89
N SER A 236 8.95 3.91 20.35
CA SER A 236 9.05 5.13 21.14
C SER A 236 7.94 6.08 20.75
N LEU A 237 7.27 6.67 21.75
CA LEU A 237 6.33 7.77 21.58
C LEU A 237 7.00 9.14 21.76
N ASP A 238 8.28 9.17 22.12
CA ASP A 238 9.00 10.44 22.21
C ASP A 238 9.19 11.02 20.80
N PRO A 239 8.65 12.22 20.55
CA PRO A 239 8.69 12.77 19.22
C PRO A 239 10.13 13.21 18.90
N PRO A 240 10.67 12.88 17.71
CA PRO A 240 12.07 13.16 17.33
C PRO A 240 12.37 14.66 17.34
N GLY A 241 13.63 15.12 17.40
CA GLY A 241 13.96 16.56 17.43
C GLY A 241 13.31 17.43 16.32
N PRO A 242 13.36 18.78 16.44
CA PRO A 242 12.78 19.68 15.44
C PRO A 242 13.34 19.40 14.03
N SER A 243 12.48 18.95 13.12
CA SER A 243 12.81 18.81 11.71
C SER A 243 12.49 20.10 10.96
N ALA A 244 13.30 20.46 9.96
CA ALA A 244 13.00 21.59 9.09
C ALA A 244 11.62 21.41 8.42
N PRO A 245 10.80 22.47 8.30
CA PRO A 245 9.53 22.40 7.58
C PRO A 245 9.80 22.00 6.13
N VAL A 246 9.00 21.07 5.63
CA VAL A 246 9.06 20.69 4.22
C VAL A 246 8.46 21.85 3.43
N ARG A 247 9.12 22.26 2.34
CA ARG A 247 8.56 23.30 1.47
C ARG A 247 7.92 22.60 0.26
N PRO A 248 6.61 22.80 0.01
CA PRO A 248 5.97 22.22 -1.17
C PRO A 248 6.66 22.60 -2.48
N SER A 249 7.34 23.76 -2.53
CA SER A 249 8.07 24.24 -3.70
C SER A 249 9.42 23.57 -3.95
N THR A 250 9.94 22.76 -3.01
CA THR A 250 11.15 21.95 -3.21
C THR A 250 10.85 20.52 -3.66
N LEU A 251 9.57 20.18 -3.81
CA LEU A 251 9.12 18.87 -4.27
C LEU A 251 9.07 18.89 -5.80
N ASP A 252 9.92 18.09 -6.44
CA ASP A 252 9.87 17.88 -7.88
C ASP A 252 8.54 17.17 -8.25
N PRO A 253 7.63 17.83 -8.97
CA PRO A 253 6.35 17.22 -9.34
C PRO A 253 6.51 15.99 -10.24
N GLU A 254 7.62 15.89 -10.99
CA GLU A 254 7.85 14.76 -11.91
C GLU A 254 8.40 13.53 -11.19
N ALA A 255 9.03 13.68 -10.01
CA ALA A 255 9.56 12.58 -9.21
C ALA A 255 8.51 11.86 -8.36
N ALA A 256 7.27 12.38 -8.32
CA ALA A 256 6.27 11.97 -7.34
C ALA A 256 5.49 10.70 -7.65
N LEU A 257 5.75 9.61 -6.92
CA LEU A 257 5.04 8.31 -6.96
C LEU A 257 3.49 8.34 -6.81
N ALA A 258 2.86 9.40 -6.29
CA ALA A 258 1.42 9.61 -6.22
C ALA A 258 0.91 10.45 -7.39
N LEU A 259 1.76 11.33 -7.93
CA LEU A 259 1.56 11.86 -9.27
C LEU A 259 1.82 10.78 -10.33
N VAL A 260 2.50 9.67 -10.02
CA VAL A 260 2.71 8.56 -10.96
C VAL A 260 1.39 7.92 -11.41
N PRO A 261 0.40 7.57 -10.55
CA PRO A 261 -0.94 7.18 -10.99
C PRO A 261 -1.61 8.19 -11.92
N GLY A 262 -1.55 9.49 -11.60
CA GLY A 262 -2.08 10.57 -12.45
C GLY A 262 -1.36 10.69 -13.79
N ALA A 263 -0.03 10.63 -13.79
CA ALA A 263 0.82 10.64 -14.98
C ALA A 263 0.66 9.36 -15.81
N ALA A 264 0.46 8.21 -15.17
CA ALA A 264 0.17 6.93 -15.82
C ALA A 264 -1.22 6.97 -16.46
N LEU A 265 -2.23 7.53 -15.78
CA LEU A 265 -3.54 7.80 -16.37
C LEU A 265 -3.42 8.74 -17.58
N MET A 266 -2.64 9.81 -17.49
CA MET A 266 -2.42 10.72 -18.62
C MET A 266 -1.77 10.01 -19.81
N ARG A 267 -0.73 9.19 -19.57
CA ARG A 267 -0.08 8.37 -20.60
C ARG A 267 -1.05 7.37 -21.24
N GLU A 268 -1.85 6.67 -20.45
CA GLU A 268 -2.89 5.75 -20.94
C GLU A 268 -3.91 6.48 -21.83
N ARG A 269 -4.39 7.66 -21.42
CA ARG A 269 -5.39 8.40 -22.19
C ARG A 269 -4.82 8.98 -23.49
N ARG A 270 -3.54 9.37 -23.50
CA ARG A 270 -2.84 9.79 -24.72
C ARG A 270 -2.65 8.61 -25.68
N ALA A 271 -2.20 7.46 -25.19
CA ALA A 271 -2.08 6.24 -26.00
C ALA A 271 -3.45 5.79 -26.56
N ALA A 272 -4.54 5.95 -25.79
CA ALA A 272 -5.89 5.68 -26.29
C ALA A 272 -6.32 6.63 -27.41
N LEU A 273 -5.93 7.92 -27.34
CA LEU A 273 -6.17 8.87 -28.42
C LEU A 273 -5.36 8.53 -29.67
N GLU A 274 -4.08 8.15 -29.52
CA GLU A 274 -3.23 7.69 -30.62
C GLU A 274 -3.82 6.47 -31.32
N LEU A 275 -4.38 5.52 -30.58
CA LEU A 275 -5.09 4.37 -31.14
C LEU A 275 -6.30 4.79 -31.99
N GLU A 276 -7.17 5.67 -31.46
CA GLU A 276 -8.34 6.13 -32.20
C GLU A 276 -7.95 6.94 -33.46
N GLN A 277 -6.81 7.63 -33.44
CA GLN A 277 -6.24 8.29 -34.61
C GLN A 277 -5.69 7.29 -35.63
N ALA A 278 -5.02 6.22 -35.18
CA ALA A 278 -4.47 5.18 -36.04
C ALA A 278 -5.56 4.36 -36.75
N ARG A 279 -6.69 4.11 -36.07
CA ARG A 279 -7.90 3.47 -36.62
C ARG A 279 -8.57 4.22 -37.78
N ARG A 280 -8.06 5.40 -38.16
CA ARG A 280 -8.50 6.10 -39.38
C ARG A 280 -8.04 5.39 -40.66
N ILE A 281 -6.94 4.64 -40.59
CA ILE A 281 -6.41 3.87 -41.71
C ILE A 281 -7.02 2.46 -41.59
N PRO A 282 -7.81 2.02 -42.58
CA PRO A 282 -8.40 0.68 -42.57
C PRO A 282 -7.34 -0.41 -42.80
N ASP A 283 -7.62 -1.62 -42.33
CA ASP A 283 -6.77 -2.79 -42.57
C ASP A 283 -6.98 -3.38 -43.97
N LEU A 284 -5.96 -4.08 -44.46
CA LEU A 284 -5.94 -4.76 -45.75
C LEU A 284 -6.13 -6.25 -45.57
N THR A 285 -7.18 -6.85 -46.12
CA THR A 285 -7.30 -8.32 -46.09
C THR A 285 -6.71 -8.93 -47.36
N LEU A 286 -5.68 -9.76 -47.21
CA LEU A 286 -5.24 -10.66 -48.26
C LEU A 286 -6.13 -11.90 -48.26
N ILE A 287 -6.64 -12.27 -49.43
CA ILE A 287 -7.49 -13.44 -49.62
C ILE A 287 -6.79 -14.36 -50.61
N GLY A 288 -6.60 -15.62 -50.25
CA GLY A 288 -5.99 -16.62 -51.11
C GLY A 288 -6.63 -17.99 -50.92
N GLY A 289 -6.86 -18.74 -51.98
CA GLY A 289 -7.57 -20.01 -51.87
C GLY A 289 -7.59 -20.85 -53.12
N VAL A 290 -8.34 -21.95 -53.04
CA VAL A 290 -8.56 -22.88 -54.15
C VAL A 290 -10.06 -23.08 -54.35
N ARG A 291 -10.46 -23.19 -55.62
CA ARG A 291 -11.82 -23.48 -56.04
C ARG A 291 -11.83 -24.76 -56.85
N GLY A 292 -12.62 -25.73 -56.42
CA GLY A 292 -12.91 -26.95 -57.17
C GLY A 292 -14.21 -26.79 -57.95
N ILE A 293 -14.17 -27.03 -59.27
CA ILE A 293 -15.34 -26.95 -60.15
C ILE A 293 -15.76 -28.38 -60.53
N GLU A 294 -16.84 -28.87 -59.93
CA GLU A 294 -17.27 -30.25 -60.12
C GLU A 294 -17.97 -30.43 -61.48
N GLY A 295 -17.39 -31.25 -62.37
CA GLY A 295 -17.85 -31.43 -63.75
C GLY A 295 -16.80 -31.17 -64.83
N PHE A 296 -15.69 -30.50 -64.48
CA PHE A 296 -14.54 -30.27 -65.39
C PHE A 296 -13.21 -30.86 -64.87
N GLY A 297 -13.11 -31.28 -63.59
CA GLY A 297 -11.91 -31.90 -63.04
C GLY A 297 -10.73 -30.94 -62.83
N GLU A 298 -10.99 -29.63 -62.93
CA GLU A 298 -9.99 -28.57 -62.83
C GLU A 298 -10.08 -27.85 -61.48
N GLN A 299 -8.91 -27.54 -60.91
CA GLN A 299 -8.75 -26.71 -59.73
C GLN A 299 -8.30 -25.31 -60.17
N ALA A 300 -8.97 -24.28 -59.66
CA ALA A 300 -8.58 -22.89 -59.90
C ALA A 300 -8.02 -22.28 -58.61
N PHE A 301 -7.00 -21.42 -58.75
CA PHE A 301 -6.51 -20.61 -57.64
C PHE A 301 -7.28 -19.28 -57.59
N VAL A 302 -7.63 -18.85 -56.38
CA VAL A 302 -8.29 -17.57 -56.11
C VAL A 302 -7.33 -16.70 -55.33
N ALA A 303 -7.15 -15.45 -55.75
CA ALA A 303 -6.42 -14.44 -55.02
C ALA A 303 -7.20 -13.12 -55.06
N GLY A 304 -7.30 -12.44 -53.92
CA GLY A 304 -8.08 -11.23 -53.75
C GLY A 304 -7.49 -10.30 -52.70
N LEU A 305 -7.89 -9.03 -52.78
CA LEU A 305 -7.52 -7.98 -51.86
C LEU A 305 -8.82 -7.28 -51.43
N SER A 306 -9.04 -7.11 -50.13
CA SER A 306 -10.16 -6.34 -49.60
C SER A 306 -9.67 -5.17 -48.77
N VAL A 307 -10.15 -3.96 -49.09
CA VAL A 307 -9.84 -2.73 -48.35
C VAL A 307 -11.17 -2.02 -48.07
N PRO A 308 -11.60 -1.86 -46.81
CA PRO A 308 -12.78 -1.07 -46.50
C PRO A 308 -12.50 0.42 -46.75
N LEU A 309 -13.37 1.10 -47.50
CA LEU A 309 -13.21 2.53 -47.82
C LEU A 309 -14.09 3.38 -46.86
N PRO A 310 -13.50 4.15 -45.92
CA PRO A 310 -14.27 4.95 -44.96
C PRO A 310 -14.83 6.23 -45.61
N ALA A 311 -15.91 6.08 -46.36
CA ALA A 311 -16.60 7.19 -47.05
C ALA A 311 -17.34 8.11 -46.06
N TRP A 312 -18.06 7.53 -45.10
CA TRP A 312 -18.90 8.27 -44.14
C TRP A 312 -18.32 8.31 -42.73
N ASN A 313 -17.77 7.19 -42.25
CA ASN A 313 -17.24 7.09 -40.89
C ASN A 313 -15.70 6.97 -40.91
N ARG A 314 -15.01 8.07 -40.63
CA ARG A 314 -13.54 8.13 -40.48
C ARG A 314 -13.11 8.18 -39.01
N ASN A 315 -13.89 7.54 -38.13
CA ASN A 315 -13.68 7.53 -36.68
C ASN A 315 -13.62 8.92 -36.01
N ARG A 316 -14.31 9.92 -36.56
CA ARG A 316 -14.27 11.30 -36.01
C ARG A 316 -14.79 11.38 -34.57
N ALA A 317 -15.89 10.68 -34.29
CA ALA A 317 -16.49 10.64 -32.96
C ALA A 317 -15.59 9.94 -31.93
N GLY A 318 -14.91 8.85 -32.31
CA GLY A 318 -13.96 8.14 -31.43
C GLY A 318 -12.77 9.02 -31.05
N ILE A 319 -12.21 9.74 -32.02
CA ILE A 319 -11.10 10.70 -31.79
C ILE A 319 -11.55 11.85 -30.89
N GLU A 320 -12.72 12.44 -31.14
CA GLU A 320 -13.25 13.54 -30.33
C GLU A 320 -13.51 13.08 -28.88
N ALA A 321 -14.14 11.91 -28.70
CA ALA A 321 -14.38 11.32 -27.40
C ALA A 321 -13.06 11.05 -26.65
N ALA A 322 -12.06 10.46 -27.32
CA ALA A 322 -10.74 10.20 -26.72
C ALA A 322 -10.01 11.50 -26.35
N ALA A 323 -10.10 12.54 -27.18
CA ALA A 323 -9.52 13.85 -26.89
C ALA A 323 -10.16 14.50 -25.65
N LEU A 324 -11.48 14.37 -25.49
CA LEU A 324 -12.19 14.81 -24.27
C LEU A 324 -11.78 14.00 -23.05
N GLN A 325 -11.52 12.69 -23.18
CA GLN A 325 -10.99 11.88 -22.07
C GLN A 325 -9.58 12.31 -21.65
N VAL A 326 -8.72 12.74 -22.58
CA VAL A 326 -7.41 13.33 -22.24
C VAL A 326 -7.58 14.64 -21.46
N ARG A 327 -8.50 15.52 -21.89
CA ARG A 327 -8.79 16.77 -21.17
C ARG A 327 -9.35 16.51 -19.77
N ARG A 328 -10.22 15.50 -19.63
CA ARG A 328 -10.74 15.05 -18.33
C ARG A 328 -9.62 14.55 -17.43
N ALA A 329 -8.73 13.69 -17.93
CA ALA A 329 -7.60 13.20 -17.15
C ALA A 329 -6.68 14.34 -16.69
N ALA A 330 -6.42 15.35 -17.53
CA ALA A 330 -5.64 16.51 -17.14
C ALA A 330 -6.31 17.33 -16.01
N ALA A 331 -7.65 17.44 -16.02
CA ALA A 331 -8.39 18.07 -14.94
C ALA A 331 -8.32 17.26 -13.63
N LEU A 332 -8.39 15.92 -13.71
CA LEU A 332 -8.25 15.04 -12.55
C LEU A 332 -6.85 15.13 -11.93
N VAL A 333 -5.79 15.13 -12.74
CA VAL A 333 -4.41 15.29 -12.24
C VAL A 333 -4.22 16.62 -11.52
N ARG A 334 -4.74 17.72 -12.07
CA ARG A 334 -4.71 19.04 -11.39
C ARG A 334 -5.55 19.10 -10.11
N MET A 335 -6.61 18.30 -10.02
CA MET A 335 -7.39 18.17 -8.80
C MET A 335 -6.58 17.43 -7.73
N GLU A 336 -5.99 16.30 -8.09
CA GLU A 336 -5.13 15.48 -7.22
C GLU A 336 -3.92 16.27 -6.71
N GLU A 337 -3.27 17.05 -7.58
CA GLU A 337 -2.14 17.91 -7.20
C GLU A 337 -2.55 18.99 -6.17
N ARG A 338 -3.71 19.62 -6.33
CA ARG A 338 -4.22 20.62 -5.37
C ARG A 338 -4.55 19.99 -4.04
N GLU A 339 -5.19 18.83 -4.08
CA GLU A 339 -5.55 18.06 -2.90
C GLU A 339 -4.30 17.63 -2.13
N TRP A 340 -3.27 17.19 -2.84
CA TRP A 340 -1.96 16.86 -2.29
C TRP A 340 -1.30 18.03 -1.54
N ARG A 341 -1.24 19.20 -2.17
CA ARG A 341 -0.67 20.39 -1.53
C ARG A 341 -1.46 20.80 -0.28
N ARG A 342 -2.78 20.66 -0.33
CA ARG A 342 -3.66 20.92 0.81
C ARG A 342 -3.35 19.97 1.97
N GLN A 343 -3.28 18.66 1.70
CA GLN A 343 -2.98 17.65 2.71
C GLN A 343 -1.60 17.85 3.36
N ILE A 344 -0.58 18.19 2.57
CA ILE A 344 0.75 18.51 3.10
C ILE A 344 0.68 19.71 4.05
N GLY A 345 0.06 20.81 3.62
CA GLY A 345 -0.08 22.00 4.47
C GLY A 345 -0.85 21.74 5.77
N GLU A 346 -1.88 20.89 5.72
CA GLU A 346 -2.65 20.49 6.90
C GLU A 346 -1.83 19.63 7.87
N LEU A 347 -1.06 18.67 7.35
CA LEU A 347 -0.20 17.83 8.17
C LEU A 347 0.97 18.61 8.78
N GLU A 348 1.55 19.56 8.05
CA GLU A 348 2.58 20.46 8.57
C GLU A 348 2.04 21.33 9.71
N ALA A 349 0.85 21.91 9.54
CA ALA A 349 0.19 22.67 10.59
C ALA A 349 -0.13 21.80 11.82
N ALA A 350 -0.62 20.57 11.61
CA ALA A 350 -0.90 19.62 12.67
C ALA A 350 0.36 19.21 13.44
N ILE A 351 1.46 18.90 12.74
CA ILE A 351 2.75 18.59 13.36
C ILE A 351 3.25 19.77 14.18
N HIS A 352 3.18 20.98 13.64
CA HIS A 352 3.61 22.19 14.34
C HIS A 352 2.78 22.44 15.60
N GLN A 353 1.46 22.34 15.52
CA GLN A 353 0.57 22.50 16.67
C GLN A 353 0.83 21.44 17.74
N ALA A 354 0.84 20.16 17.36
CA ALA A 354 1.07 19.06 18.30
C ALA A 354 2.45 19.14 18.96
N ARG A 355 3.46 19.65 18.24
CA ARG A 355 4.79 19.91 18.80
C ARG A 355 4.79 21.04 19.83
N LEU A 356 4.13 22.16 19.53
CA LEU A 356 4.00 23.26 20.49
C LEU A 356 3.29 22.81 21.77
N ASP A 357 2.23 22.02 21.64
CA ASP A 357 1.49 21.47 22.78
C ASP A 357 2.37 20.50 23.59
N HIS A 358 3.05 19.56 22.92
CA HIS A 358 3.95 18.60 23.56
C HIS A 358 5.10 19.29 24.32
N ASP A 359 5.85 20.16 23.65
CA ASP A 359 7.01 20.82 24.22
C ASP A 359 6.61 21.82 25.32
N GLY A 360 5.49 22.53 25.16
CA GLY A 360 4.94 23.42 26.18
C GLY A 360 4.51 22.67 27.45
N ILE A 361 3.96 21.47 27.30
CA ILE A 361 3.64 20.59 28.43
C ILE A 361 4.91 20.06 29.08
N ARG A 362 5.81 19.45 28.29
CA ARG A 362 7.04 18.81 28.77
C ARG A 362 7.96 19.78 29.51
N ASP A 363 8.20 20.96 28.92
CA ASP A 363 9.22 21.90 29.40
C ASP A 363 8.66 22.96 30.36
N GLY A 364 7.33 23.13 30.42
CA GLY A 364 6.67 24.17 31.20
C GLY A 364 5.69 23.64 32.24
N VAL A 365 4.57 23.06 31.80
CA VAL A 365 3.44 22.74 32.70
C VAL A 365 3.72 21.54 33.59
N LEU A 366 4.28 20.46 33.03
CA LEU A 366 4.47 19.20 33.75
C LEU A 366 5.44 19.33 34.94
N PRO A 367 6.63 19.96 34.82
CA PRO A 367 7.55 20.11 35.95
C PRO A 367 6.95 20.89 37.12
N GLU A 368 6.17 21.94 36.85
CA GLU A 368 5.50 22.75 37.88
C GLU A 368 4.40 21.96 38.61
N LEU A 369 3.62 21.16 37.87
CA LEU A 369 2.60 20.29 38.47
C LEU A 369 3.21 19.16 39.28
N GLU A 370 4.32 18.56 38.82
CA GLU A 370 5.05 17.53 39.57
C GLU A 370 5.68 18.08 40.85
N ALA A 371 6.27 19.28 40.79
CA ALA A 371 6.78 19.97 41.97
C ALA A 371 5.66 20.32 42.96
N GLY A 372 4.53 20.83 42.46
CA GLY A 372 3.33 21.11 43.25
C GLY A 372 2.78 19.85 43.92
N PHE A 373 2.61 18.76 43.16
CA PHE A 373 2.18 17.47 43.70
C PHE A 373 3.10 16.96 44.80
N LYS A 374 4.42 17.02 44.59
CA LYS A 374 5.41 16.62 45.61
C LYS A 374 5.29 17.45 46.88
N ALA A 375 5.17 18.78 46.76
CA ALA A 375 5.01 19.68 47.89
C ALA A 375 3.70 19.42 48.66
N THR A 376 2.59 19.21 47.96
CA THR A 376 1.29 18.88 48.56
C THR A 376 1.33 17.52 49.27
N LEU A 377 2.01 16.53 48.70
CA LEU A 377 2.20 15.22 49.34
C LEU A 377 3.04 15.32 50.62
N GLU A 378 4.08 16.15 50.62
CA GLU A 378 4.90 16.42 51.82
C GLU A 378 4.08 17.14 52.90
N ALA A 379 3.30 18.16 52.52
CA ALA A 379 2.40 18.87 53.43
C ALA A 379 1.32 17.97 54.02
N PHE A 380 0.73 17.06 53.23
CA PHE A 380 -0.24 16.07 53.72
C PHE A 380 0.38 15.13 54.76
N ARG A 381 1.62 14.67 54.53
CA ARG A 381 2.36 13.85 55.51
C ARG A 381 2.68 14.63 56.80
N GLY A 382 2.84 15.94 56.71
CA GLY A 382 3.02 16.84 57.85
C GLY A 382 1.72 17.23 58.58
N GLY A 383 0.56 16.92 57.99
CA GLY A 383 -0.77 17.32 58.50
C GLY A 383 -1.23 18.72 58.06
N ASP A 384 -0.47 19.41 57.21
CA ASP A 384 -0.72 20.79 56.77
C ASP A 384 -1.57 20.88 55.49
N ALA A 385 -1.78 19.76 54.79
CA ALA A 385 -2.67 19.67 53.61
C ALA A 385 -3.68 18.53 53.77
N SER A 386 -4.81 18.63 53.08
CA SER A 386 -5.84 17.58 53.09
C SER A 386 -5.55 16.48 52.08
N SER A 387 -6.16 15.30 52.25
CA SER A 387 -6.07 14.22 51.26
C SER A 387 -6.66 14.60 49.91
N LEU A 388 -7.64 15.51 49.89
CA LEU A 388 -8.25 16.03 48.66
C LEU A 388 -7.27 16.88 47.86
N ASP A 389 -6.39 17.64 48.53
CA ASP A 389 -5.37 18.45 47.86
C ASP A 389 -4.37 17.54 47.12
N VAL A 390 -3.98 16.42 47.74
CA VAL A 390 -3.09 15.43 47.12
C VAL A 390 -3.76 14.79 45.91
N LEU A 391 -5.03 14.37 46.04
CA LEU A 391 -5.78 13.77 44.94
C LEU A 391 -6.01 14.76 43.78
N ASP A 392 -6.29 16.03 44.06
CA ASP A 392 -6.44 17.05 42.99
C ASP A 392 -5.11 17.31 42.29
N ALA A 393 -4.01 17.44 43.04
CA ALA A 393 -2.68 17.64 42.46
C ALA A 393 -2.26 16.43 41.59
N GLN A 394 -2.49 15.21 42.08
CA GLN A 394 -2.26 13.98 41.33
C GLN A 394 -3.08 13.93 40.04
N ARG A 395 -4.39 14.23 40.13
CA ARG A 395 -5.30 14.22 38.97
C ARG A 395 -4.84 15.21 37.89
N ARG A 396 -4.34 16.38 38.29
CA ARG A 396 -3.76 17.38 37.37
C ARG A 396 -2.50 16.85 36.68
N VAL A 397 -1.58 16.22 37.42
CA VAL A 397 -0.37 15.60 36.85
C VAL A 397 -0.77 14.51 35.84
N LEU A 398 -1.68 13.61 36.20
CA LEU A 398 -2.16 12.56 35.30
C LEU A 398 -2.81 13.16 34.04
N ALA A 399 -3.69 14.14 34.19
CA ALA A 399 -4.37 14.78 33.06
C ALA A 399 -3.38 15.40 32.07
N VAL A 400 -2.35 16.09 32.58
CA VAL A 400 -1.32 16.72 31.74
C VAL A 400 -0.38 15.69 31.11
N ARG A 401 -0.01 14.61 31.81
CA ARG A 401 0.76 13.50 31.21
C ARG A 401 -0.01 12.80 30.09
N ILE A 402 -1.32 12.57 30.27
CA ILE A 402 -2.20 12.06 29.22
C ILE A 402 -2.28 13.03 28.03
N GLN A 403 -2.40 14.33 28.29
CA GLN A 403 -2.42 15.33 27.22
C GLN A 403 -1.09 15.39 26.46
N MET A 404 0.05 15.23 27.16
CA MET A 404 1.37 15.12 26.54
C MET A 404 1.43 13.89 25.63
N LEU A 405 1.00 12.73 26.11
CA LEU A 405 0.91 11.49 25.34
C LEU A 405 0.02 11.66 24.09
N ASP A 406 -1.13 12.31 24.22
CA ASP A 406 -2.05 12.58 23.10
C ASP A 406 -1.42 13.50 22.06
N SER A 407 -0.70 14.53 22.50
CA SER A 407 0.03 15.43 21.58
C SER A 407 1.18 14.71 20.86
N ALA A 408 1.87 13.78 21.54
CA ALA A 408 2.91 12.96 20.95
C ALA A 408 2.35 11.98 19.91
N GLU A 409 1.24 11.31 20.21
CA GLU A 409 0.53 10.43 19.27
C GLU A 409 0.10 11.21 18.02
N GLN A 410 -0.53 12.38 18.20
CA GLN A 410 -0.96 13.24 17.09
C GLN A 410 0.21 13.67 16.20
N LEU A 411 1.33 14.07 16.80
CA LEU A 411 2.53 14.47 16.09
C LEU A 411 3.08 13.31 15.26
N LEU A 412 3.27 12.14 15.89
CA LEU A 412 3.82 10.96 15.23
C LEU A 412 2.90 10.45 14.11
N ALA A 413 1.58 10.43 14.34
CA ALA A 413 0.60 10.06 13.33
C ALA A 413 0.62 11.02 12.13
N ALA A 414 0.62 12.33 12.39
CA ALA A 414 0.72 13.34 11.34
C ALA A 414 2.05 13.23 10.58
N ARG A 415 3.14 12.87 11.27
CA ARG A 415 4.45 12.64 10.67
C ARG A 415 4.48 11.40 9.78
N ILE A 416 3.92 10.28 10.24
CA ILE A 416 3.79 9.05 9.44
C ILE A 416 3.03 9.36 8.14
N ARG A 417 1.93 10.11 8.22
CA ARG A 417 1.16 10.54 7.04
C ARG A 417 1.98 11.44 6.14
N LEU A 418 2.65 12.44 6.69
CA LEU A 418 3.46 13.37 5.92
C LEU A 418 4.59 12.63 5.21
N ASP A 419 5.38 11.82 5.92
CA ASP A 419 6.46 11.04 5.34
C ASP A 419 5.95 10.07 4.28
N SER A 420 4.73 9.54 4.44
CA SER A 420 4.11 8.71 3.41
C SER A 420 3.72 9.49 2.16
N LEU A 421 3.20 10.71 2.31
CA LEU A 421 2.96 11.61 1.20
C LEU A 421 4.32 12.02 0.59
N LEU A 422 5.36 12.24 1.37
CA LEU A 422 6.67 12.58 0.80
C LEU A 422 7.32 11.42 0.04
N LEU A 423 7.21 10.20 0.57
CA LEU A 423 7.66 8.98 -0.11
C LEU A 423 6.85 8.71 -1.37
N GLN A 424 5.54 8.92 -1.28
CA GLN A 424 4.66 8.93 -2.42
C GLN A 424 4.94 10.12 -3.34
N SER A 425 5.62 11.19 -2.94
CA SER A 425 6.01 12.29 -3.84
C SER A 425 7.47 12.23 -4.29
N GLY A 426 8.16 11.12 -4.03
CA GLY A 426 9.55 10.93 -4.46
C GLY A 426 10.53 11.89 -3.77
N ALA A 427 10.08 12.59 -2.72
CA ALA A 427 10.93 13.43 -1.92
C ALA A 427 11.88 12.55 -1.11
N ALA A 428 13.17 12.85 -1.18
CA ALA A 428 14.12 12.28 -0.25
C ALA A 428 13.68 12.66 1.17
N ILE A 429 13.39 11.64 1.99
CA ILE A 429 13.20 11.79 3.42
C ILE A 429 14.48 12.48 3.95
N PRO A 430 14.40 13.62 4.64
CA PRO A 430 15.56 14.13 5.36
C PRO A 430 15.96 13.06 6.36
N ARG A 431 17.06 12.37 6.10
CA ARG A 431 17.62 11.37 7.02
C ARG A 431 17.89 12.09 8.33
N ASN A 432 17.30 11.60 9.40
CA ASN A 432 17.62 12.05 10.75
C ASN A 432 18.94 11.36 11.12
N ASP A 433 20.02 12.14 11.31
CA ASP A 433 21.35 11.62 11.62
C ASP A 433 21.47 11.00 13.04
N SER A 434 20.35 10.67 13.69
CA SER A 434 20.33 10.02 15.01
C SER A 434 20.59 8.51 14.97
N ASP A 435 20.47 7.86 13.81
CA ASP A 435 20.67 6.41 13.69
C ASP A 435 22.15 6.02 13.43
N ALA A 436 23.04 7.00 13.25
CA ALA A 436 24.45 6.77 12.92
C ALA A 436 25.38 6.59 14.13
N THR A 437 24.92 6.81 15.37
CA THR A 437 25.80 6.77 16.57
C THR A 437 25.67 5.52 17.43
N ALA A 438 24.82 4.56 17.08
CA ALA A 438 24.77 3.24 17.75
C ALA A 438 25.56 2.18 16.98
N GLY A 439 26.87 2.37 16.79
CA GLY A 439 27.67 1.39 16.06
C GLY A 439 29.08 1.80 15.69
N SER A 440 29.89 2.33 16.62
CA SER A 440 31.34 2.25 16.44
C SER A 440 32.02 1.89 17.76
N THR A 441 32.44 0.64 17.82
CA THR A 441 33.36 0.07 18.80
C THR A 441 34.67 0.87 18.79
N PRO A 442 35.25 1.26 19.94
CA PRO A 442 36.52 1.96 19.95
C PRO A 442 37.64 0.97 19.58
N THR A 443 38.34 1.26 18.49
CA THR A 443 39.57 0.57 18.10
C THR A 443 40.59 0.72 19.21
N ARG A 444 41.00 -0.42 19.78
CA ARG A 444 41.97 -0.57 20.85
C ARG A 444 43.38 -0.34 20.31
N ASP A 445 44.07 0.62 20.90
CA ASP A 445 45.51 0.87 20.75
C ASP A 445 46.34 -0.40 21.00
N ALA A 446 47.37 -0.59 20.18
CA ALA A 446 48.50 -1.47 20.47
C ALA A 446 49.82 -0.76 20.09
N PRO A 447 50.93 -1.03 20.79
CA PRO A 447 51.96 -0.03 21.04
C PRO A 447 53.21 -0.14 20.15
N SER A 448 53.86 1.01 20.01
CA SER A 448 55.31 1.27 19.89
C SER A 448 56.25 0.06 19.87
N THR A 449 57.01 -0.09 18.77
CA THR A 449 58.45 -0.42 18.84
C THR A 449 59.16 0.00 17.54
N ALA A 450 60.09 0.95 17.64
CA ALA A 450 61.18 1.16 16.67
C ALA A 450 62.35 0.19 17.04
N PRO A 451 63.32 -0.11 16.17
CA PRO A 451 64.28 0.91 15.71
C PRO A 451 64.73 0.80 14.24
N SER A 452 65.33 1.90 13.75
CA SER A 452 66.19 2.00 12.55
C SER A 452 67.43 1.08 12.64
N PRO A 453 68.19 0.84 11.55
CA PRO A 453 69.11 1.85 10.98
C PRO A 453 69.25 1.84 9.44
N GLU A 454 69.85 2.92 8.89
CA GLU A 454 70.80 3.01 7.73
C GLU A 454 70.39 2.34 6.39
N GLU A 455 70.57 2.86 5.17
CA GLU A 455 71.52 3.73 4.49
C GLU A 455 70.85 4.04 3.12
N GLY A 456 70.92 5.24 2.54
CA GLY A 456 71.94 5.47 1.50
C GLY A 456 71.33 5.98 0.18
N ARG A 457 71.62 7.26 -0.10
CA ARG A 457 71.56 8.03 -1.37
C ARG A 457 70.23 8.55 -1.89
#